data_AF-A0A941V9C5-F1
#
_entry.id   AF-A0A941V9C5-F1
#
_cell.length_a   1.000
_cell.length_b   1.000
_cell.length_c   1.000
_cell.angle_alpha   90.00
_cell.angle_beta   90.00
_cell.angle_gamma   90.00
#
_symmetry.space_group_name_H-M   'P 1'
#
loop_
_entity.id
_entity.type
_entity.pdbx_description
1 polymer ?
#
loop_
_entity_poly.entity_id
_entity_poly.type
_entity_poly.pdbx_seq_one_letter_code
_entity_poly.pdbx_strand_id
1 'polypeptide(L)'
;MLQTQLLKRIEKTLAALAAAETLTQVVDSINKINDGIKSELKSIARNTNQDGSKFQNSANSIHSILAALKLTTSSISARTLFLEIAELRSGLYAAMQEGQQQHELISSVNRQLDFFATAYDNYIAHQTAEAALPLVIGAQSLKQTLIEFQSALEYVKGNFSDSLGPNANETELSLTLTRVDSLEEFIKKLAAINCIYAELCMILNISTPLRISKIESGSLWIRIFGDTKVIDLATKFLEGAARYFHNNYTTEGKISAIPHRIDSMNSILDFSNKLKESGVDVTNLNDELIKGAVVLAKNLNALIEQQPLMEINGKEFSIGGDAQSALLKQPVIPRLENSLATDEPQPSAHQDENGAA
;
A
#
# COMPACT_ATOMS: atom_id res chain seq x y z
N MET A 1 0.15 -12.84 5.13
CA MET A 1 1.33 -11.94 5.21
C MET A 1 2.09 -11.84 3.88
N LEU A 2 2.55 -12.96 3.30
CA LEU A 2 3.33 -12.96 2.05
C LEU A 2 2.61 -12.37 0.82
N GLN A 3 1.32 -12.67 0.62
CA GLN A 3 0.57 -12.19 -0.56
C GLN A 3 0.28 -10.68 -0.53
N THR A 4 -0.18 -10.14 0.61
CA THR A 4 -0.40 -8.69 0.78
C THR A 4 0.90 -7.91 0.61
N GLN A 5 1.97 -8.36 1.26
CA GLN A 5 3.27 -7.71 1.15
C GLN A 5 3.77 -7.77 -0.29
N LEU A 6 3.57 -8.89 -0.99
CA LEU A 6 3.91 -9.03 -2.40
C LEU A 6 3.11 -8.06 -3.29
N LEU A 7 1.79 -7.98 -3.11
CA LEU A 7 0.94 -7.04 -3.86
C LEU A 7 1.35 -5.58 -3.63
N LYS A 8 1.56 -5.18 -2.37
CA LYS A 8 2.04 -3.82 -2.03
C LYS A 8 3.41 -3.53 -2.64
N ARG A 9 4.32 -4.50 -2.65
CA ARG A 9 5.63 -4.39 -3.30
C ARG A 9 5.49 -4.21 -4.81
N ILE A 10 4.60 -4.98 -5.44
CA ILE A 10 4.30 -4.86 -6.87
C ILE A 10 3.75 -3.47 -7.18
N GLU A 11 2.78 -2.98 -6.41
CA GLU A 11 2.18 -1.65 -6.62
C GLU A 11 3.18 -0.52 -6.43
N LYS A 12 4.00 -0.59 -5.38
CA LYS A 12 5.08 0.38 -5.17
C LYS A 12 6.10 0.36 -6.31
N THR A 13 6.40 -0.82 -6.86
CA THR A 13 7.32 -0.96 -7.99
C THR A 13 6.72 -0.38 -9.28
N LEU A 14 5.44 -0.66 -9.55
CA LEU A 14 4.72 -0.08 -10.68
C LEU A 14 4.62 1.45 -10.56
N ALA A 15 4.38 1.98 -9.36
CA ALA A 15 4.38 3.41 -9.11
C ALA A 15 5.76 4.06 -9.35
N ALA A 16 6.84 3.40 -8.91
CA ALA A 16 8.20 3.87 -9.18
C ALA A 16 8.55 3.87 -10.68
N LEU A 17 8.09 2.87 -11.43
CA LEU A 17 8.21 2.83 -12.88
C LEU A 17 7.42 3.97 -13.55
N ALA A 18 6.19 4.22 -13.10
CA ALA A 18 5.35 5.30 -13.63
C ALA A 18 5.91 6.70 -13.31
N ALA A 19 6.58 6.87 -12.17
CA ALA A 19 7.20 8.14 -11.78
C ALA A 19 8.46 8.50 -12.59
N ALA A 20 9.09 7.53 -13.26
CA ALA A 20 10.28 7.72 -14.09
C ALA A 20 9.91 8.24 -15.50
N GLU A 21 9.20 9.38 -15.54
CA GLU A 21 8.66 9.96 -16.78
C GLU A 21 9.77 10.40 -17.74
N THR A 22 10.81 11.08 -17.25
CA THR A 22 11.91 11.55 -18.10
C THR A 22 12.67 10.37 -18.70
N LEU A 23 12.98 9.36 -17.89
CA LEU A 23 13.62 8.12 -18.35
C LEU A 23 12.81 7.48 -19.48
N THR A 24 11.50 7.31 -19.27
CA THR A 24 10.60 6.71 -20.27
C THR A 24 10.57 7.53 -21.56
N GLN A 25 10.44 8.85 -21.45
CA GLN A 25 10.46 9.76 -22.61
C GLN A 25 11.77 9.71 -23.40
N VAL A 26 12.91 9.69 -22.70
CA VAL A 26 14.25 9.59 -23.32
C VAL A 26 14.36 8.27 -24.07
N VAL A 27 14.07 7.18 -23.38
CA VAL A 27 14.16 5.81 -23.93
C VAL A 27 13.26 5.66 -25.14
N ASP A 28 12.03 6.18 -25.09
CA ASP A 28 11.10 6.16 -26.22
C ASP A 28 11.58 7.00 -27.40
N SER A 29 12.11 8.19 -27.13
CA SER A 29 12.61 9.08 -28.19
C SER A 29 13.82 8.48 -28.91
N ILE A 30 14.74 7.85 -28.16
CA ILE A 30 15.89 7.15 -28.74
C ILE A 30 15.44 5.88 -29.48
N ASN A 31 14.41 5.18 -29.01
CA ASN A 31 13.87 4.03 -29.73
C ASN A 31 13.23 4.40 -31.08
N LYS A 32 12.58 5.57 -31.19
CA LYS A 32 12.10 6.06 -32.50
C LYS A 32 13.26 6.24 -33.50
N ILE A 33 14.42 6.70 -33.03
CA ILE A 33 15.64 6.81 -33.84
C ILE A 33 16.11 5.42 -34.28
N ASN A 34 16.09 4.44 -33.36
CA ASN A 34 16.43 3.04 -33.67
C ASN A 34 15.54 2.44 -34.78
N ASP A 35 14.23 2.69 -34.72
CA ASP A 35 13.29 2.20 -35.74
C ASP A 35 13.59 2.80 -37.11
N GLY A 36 13.98 4.08 -37.16
CA GLY A 36 14.52 4.72 -38.37
C GLY A 36 15.77 4.03 -38.90
N ILE A 37 16.75 3.76 -38.03
CA ILE A 37 17.99 3.05 -38.41
C ILE A 37 17.67 1.65 -38.95
N LYS A 38 16.80 0.89 -38.28
CA LYS A 38 16.38 -0.44 -38.73
C LYS A 38 15.69 -0.40 -40.10
N SER A 39 14.87 0.62 -40.36
CA SER A 39 14.21 0.82 -41.65
C SER A 39 15.24 1.02 -42.77
N GLU A 40 16.24 1.88 -42.53
CA GLU A 40 17.31 2.14 -43.49
C GLU A 40 18.23 0.93 -43.70
N LEU A 41 18.56 0.18 -42.63
CA LEU A 41 19.32 -1.07 -42.75
C LEU A 41 18.56 -2.12 -43.58
N LYS A 42 17.23 -2.22 -43.43
CA LYS A 42 16.40 -3.08 -44.29
C LYS A 42 16.41 -2.61 -45.74
N SER A 43 16.41 -1.31 -45.99
CA SER A 43 16.56 -0.74 -47.34
C SER A 43 17.90 -1.13 -47.97
N ILE A 44 19.00 -0.99 -47.22
CA ILE A 44 20.34 -1.40 -47.65
C ILE A 44 20.37 -2.90 -48.00
N ALA A 45 19.87 -3.75 -47.08
CA ALA A 45 19.87 -5.20 -47.26
C ALA A 45 19.03 -5.68 -48.46
N ARG A 46 17.96 -4.96 -48.81
CA ARG A 46 17.11 -5.28 -49.97
C ARG A 46 17.69 -4.80 -51.30
N ASN A 47 18.47 -3.72 -51.27
CA ASN A 47 18.99 -3.05 -52.47
C ASN A 47 20.47 -3.40 -52.77
N THR A 48 21.05 -4.41 -52.11
CA THR A 48 22.48 -4.77 -52.25
C THR A 48 22.92 -5.09 -53.68
N ASN A 49 21.98 -5.39 -54.59
CA ASN A 49 22.27 -5.75 -56.00
C ASN A 49 21.76 -4.71 -57.02
N GLN A 50 21.14 -3.60 -56.60
CA GLN A 50 20.56 -2.62 -57.51
C GLN A 50 20.85 -1.20 -57.03
N ASP A 51 21.72 -0.53 -57.78
CA ASP A 51 21.96 0.92 -57.77
C ASP A 51 22.74 1.45 -56.54
N GLY A 52 24.04 1.70 -56.73
CA GLY A 52 24.94 2.23 -55.70
C GLY A 52 24.50 3.60 -55.14
N SER A 53 23.66 4.34 -55.87
CA SER A 53 23.07 5.58 -55.38
C SER A 53 22.09 5.35 -54.21
N LYS A 54 21.33 4.24 -54.22
CA LYS A 54 20.39 3.89 -53.15
C LYS A 54 21.10 3.47 -51.87
N PHE A 55 22.20 2.72 -52.00
CA PHE A 55 23.07 2.37 -50.88
C PHE A 55 23.62 3.63 -50.20
N GLN A 56 24.18 4.55 -51.00
CA GLN A 56 24.74 5.79 -50.47
C GLN A 56 23.68 6.67 -49.80
N ASN A 57 22.47 6.74 -50.39
CA ASN A 57 21.36 7.50 -49.82
C ASN A 57 20.93 6.96 -48.46
N SER A 58 20.76 5.63 -48.31
CA SER A 58 20.41 5.04 -47.00
C SER A 58 21.54 5.19 -45.97
N ALA A 59 22.81 5.11 -46.37
CA ALA A 59 23.94 5.37 -45.47
C ALA A 59 23.96 6.84 -44.98
N ASN A 60 23.71 7.79 -45.88
CA ASN A 60 23.59 9.21 -45.53
C ASN A 60 22.36 9.48 -44.63
N SER A 61 21.26 8.76 -44.84
CA SER A 61 20.08 8.82 -43.98
C SER A 61 20.38 8.33 -42.56
N ILE A 62 21.12 7.22 -42.40
CA ILE A 62 21.55 6.74 -41.08
C ILE A 62 22.39 7.81 -40.36
N HIS A 63 23.34 8.45 -41.05
CA HIS A 63 24.12 9.55 -40.47
C HIS A 63 23.23 10.72 -40.03
N SER A 64 22.23 11.08 -40.83
CA SER A 64 21.28 12.16 -40.51
C SER A 64 20.39 11.81 -39.32
N ILE A 65 19.93 10.56 -39.24
CA ILE A 65 19.13 10.03 -38.13
C ILE A 65 19.96 10.02 -36.83
N LEU A 66 21.23 9.60 -36.89
CA LEU A 66 22.14 9.66 -35.75
C LEU A 66 22.45 11.10 -35.34
N ALA A 67 22.56 12.04 -36.28
CA ALA A 67 22.72 13.46 -35.96
C ALA A 67 21.50 14.03 -35.22
N ALA A 68 20.29 13.54 -35.50
CA ALA A 68 19.07 13.94 -34.79
C ALA A 68 19.08 13.52 -33.30
N LEU A 69 19.86 12.50 -32.93
CA LEU A 69 20.03 12.09 -31.53
C LEU A 69 20.55 13.23 -30.66
N LYS A 70 21.40 14.11 -31.21
CA LYS A 70 21.89 15.30 -30.51
C LYS A 70 20.75 16.23 -30.09
N LEU A 71 19.76 16.44 -30.94
CA LEU A 71 18.60 17.28 -30.62
C LEU A 71 17.78 16.64 -29.50
N THR A 72 17.54 15.33 -29.60
CA THR A 72 16.81 14.56 -28.59
C THR A 72 17.50 14.59 -27.22
N THR A 73 18.82 14.40 -27.16
CA THR A 73 19.53 14.38 -25.88
C THR A 73 19.73 15.78 -25.29
N SER A 74 19.81 16.82 -26.13
CA SER A 74 20.00 18.21 -25.67
C SER A 74 18.72 18.82 -25.07
N SER A 75 17.54 18.34 -25.46
CA SER A 75 16.26 18.80 -24.90
C SER A 75 15.94 18.21 -23.52
N ILE A 76 16.81 17.34 -22.98
CA ILE A 76 16.54 16.54 -21.79
C ILE A 76 17.58 16.89 -20.72
N SER A 77 17.11 17.09 -19.49
CA SER A 77 17.96 17.28 -18.32
C SER A 77 18.67 15.97 -17.95
N ALA A 78 19.96 15.86 -18.27
CA ALA A 78 20.79 14.73 -17.87
C ALA A 78 20.76 14.50 -16.35
N ARG A 79 20.75 15.58 -15.56
CA ARG A 79 20.64 15.51 -14.10
C ARG A 79 19.34 14.83 -13.66
N THR A 80 18.21 15.19 -14.27
CA THR A 80 16.90 14.60 -13.94
C THR A 80 16.88 13.13 -14.32
N LEU A 81 17.42 12.78 -15.50
CA LEU A 81 17.51 11.40 -15.95
C LEU A 81 18.29 10.51 -14.97
N PHE A 82 19.48 10.93 -14.53
CA PHE A 82 20.28 10.15 -13.59
C PHE A 82 19.63 10.05 -12.21
N LEU A 83 18.92 11.10 -11.78
CA LEU A 83 18.16 11.08 -10.53
C LEU A 83 17.01 10.07 -10.61
N GLU A 84 16.21 10.07 -11.68
CA GLU A 84 15.14 9.08 -11.88
C GLU A 84 15.68 7.65 -11.99
N ILE A 85 16.83 7.44 -12.65
CA ILE A 85 17.49 6.12 -12.68
C ILE A 85 17.87 5.68 -11.26
N ALA A 86 18.42 6.57 -10.43
CA ALA A 86 18.79 6.26 -9.06
C ALA A 86 17.55 5.97 -8.17
N GLU A 87 16.48 6.77 -8.32
CA GLU A 87 15.22 6.58 -7.61
C GLU A 87 14.54 5.26 -8.00
N LEU A 88 14.49 4.94 -9.30
CA LEU A 88 13.95 3.67 -9.79
C LEU A 88 14.72 2.49 -9.20
N ARG A 89 16.07 2.53 -9.21
CA ARG A 89 16.90 1.48 -8.59
C ARG A 89 16.60 1.34 -7.11
N SER A 90 16.53 2.45 -6.38
CA SER A 90 16.20 2.45 -4.96
C SER A 90 14.83 1.81 -4.71
N GLY A 91 13.83 2.14 -5.54
CA GLY A 91 12.50 1.53 -5.49
C GLY A 91 12.53 0.03 -5.74
N LEU A 92 13.26 -0.42 -6.76
CA LEU A 92 13.43 -1.84 -7.09
C LEU A 92 14.11 -2.62 -5.96
N TYR A 93 15.14 -2.05 -5.33
CA TYR A 93 15.81 -2.66 -4.18
C TYR A 93 14.90 -2.71 -2.95
N ALA A 94 14.23 -1.60 -2.61
CA ALA A 94 13.34 -1.51 -1.47
C ALA A 94 12.16 -2.50 -1.57
N ALA A 95 11.69 -2.79 -2.78
CA ALA A 95 10.64 -3.77 -3.00
C ALA A 95 11.07 -5.23 -2.72
N MET A 96 12.36 -5.53 -2.58
CA MET A 96 12.89 -6.90 -2.60
C MET A 96 13.75 -7.34 -1.40
N GLN A 97 13.98 -6.47 -0.40
CA GLN A 97 14.89 -6.67 0.74
C GLN A 97 14.70 -7.94 1.61
N GLU A 98 13.67 -8.78 1.39
CA GLU A 98 13.40 -9.96 2.24
C GLU A 98 13.47 -11.32 1.52
N GLY A 99 13.79 -11.34 0.22
CA GLY A 99 14.05 -12.59 -0.51
C GLY A 99 15.55 -12.87 -0.58
N GLN A 100 16.04 -13.93 0.08
CA GLN A 100 17.46 -14.35 -0.03
C GLN A 100 17.89 -14.80 -1.45
N GLN A 101 17.00 -14.72 -2.45
CA GLN A 101 17.31 -15.09 -3.82
C GLN A 101 17.47 -13.86 -4.70
N GLN A 102 18.60 -13.80 -5.42
CA GLN A 102 18.80 -12.82 -6.49
C GLN A 102 17.68 -12.98 -7.51
N HIS A 103 16.78 -12.02 -7.58
CA HIS A 103 15.69 -12.05 -8.55
C HIS A 103 16.22 -11.68 -9.94
N GLU A 104 16.28 -12.67 -10.84
CA GLU A 104 16.84 -12.52 -12.20
C GLU A 104 16.24 -11.33 -12.94
N LEU A 105 14.91 -11.12 -12.85
CA LEU A 105 14.23 -10.00 -13.51
C LEU A 105 14.74 -8.63 -13.06
N ILE A 106 14.90 -8.40 -11.75
CA ILE A 106 15.42 -7.12 -11.24
C ILE A 106 16.88 -6.95 -11.62
N SER A 107 17.67 -8.02 -11.53
CA SER A 107 19.07 -7.98 -11.95
C SER A 107 19.21 -7.63 -13.44
N SER A 108 18.27 -8.08 -14.27
CA SER A 108 18.19 -7.73 -15.69
C SER A 108 17.87 -6.25 -15.88
N VAL A 109 16.84 -5.72 -15.20
CA VAL A 109 16.48 -4.30 -15.26
C VAL A 109 17.66 -3.42 -14.83
N ASN A 110 18.30 -3.73 -13.70
CA ASN A 110 19.45 -2.96 -13.20
C ASN A 110 20.63 -2.97 -14.18
N ARG A 111 20.95 -4.13 -14.78
CA ARG A 111 22.01 -4.24 -15.79
C ARG A 111 21.71 -3.36 -17.01
N GLN A 112 20.47 -3.33 -17.48
CA GLN A 112 20.09 -2.49 -18.61
C GLN A 112 20.10 -0.99 -18.25
N LEU A 113 19.70 -0.64 -17.02
CA LEU A 113 19.83 0.72 -16.52
C LEU A 113 21.31 1.16 -16.46
N ASP A 114 22.22 0.31 -16.01
CA ASP A 114 23.67 0.60 -15.98
C ASP A 114 24.25 0.77 -17.38
N PHE A 115 23.92 -0.15 -18.28
CA PHE A 115 24.36 -0.08 -19.67
C PHE A 115 23.86 1.19 -20.35
N PHE A 116 22.57 1.51 -20.20
CA PHE A 116 21.98 2.72 -20.76
C PHE A 116 22.59 4.00 -20.16
N ALA A 117 22.72 4.07 -18.83
CA ALA A 117 23.31 5.22 -18.14
C ALA A 117 24.74 5.50 -18.62
N THR A 118 25.56 4.46 -18.73
CA THR A 118 26.95 4.55 -19.21
C THR A 118 27.01 4.98 -20.67
N ALA A 119 26.16 4.41 -21.52
CA ALA A 119 26.12 4.77 -22.93
C ALA A 119 25.61 6.21 -23.14
N TYR A 120 24.65 6.66 -22.33
CA TYR A 120 24.14 8.03 -22.36
C TYR A 120 25.22 9.04 -21.95
N ASP A 121 25.91 8.79 -20.83
CA ASP A 121 27.01 9.64 -20.36
C ASP A 121 28.13 9.75 -21.41
N ASN A 122 28.55 8.61 -21.96
CA ASN A 122 29.56 8.56 -23.01
C ASN A 122 29.14 9.34 -24.27
N TYR A 123 27.86 9.23 -24.66
CA TYR A 123 27.34 9.97 -25.80
C TYR A 123 27.25 11.47 -25.55
N ILE A 124 26.81 11.91 -24.38
CA ILE A 124 26.76 13.34 -24.03
C ILE A 124 28.16 13.96 -24.08
N ALA A 125 29.18 13.23 -23.61
CA ALA A 125 30.57 13.68 -23.60
C ALA A 125 31.19 13.82 -25.00
N HIS A 126 30.92 12.87 -25.91
CA HIS A 126 31.63 12.80 -27.21
C HIS A 126 30.76 13.17 -28.43
N GLN A 127 29.46 12.91 -28.38
CA GLN A 127 28.48 13.18 -29.45
C GLN A 127 28.88 12.63 -30.84
N THR A 128 29.56 11.48 -30.87
CA THR A 128 29.98 10.79 -32.10
C THR A 128 29.01 9.69 -32.50
N ALA A 129 29.03 9.29 -33.78
CA ALA A 129 28.26 8.14 -34.26
C ALA A 129 28.66 6.82 -33.55
N GLU A 130 29.93 6.68 -33.18
CA GLU A 130 30.44 5.54 -32.42
C GLU A 130 29.85 5.49 -31.01
N ALA A 131 29.73 6.64 -30.32
CA ALA A 131 29.09 6.72 -29.01
C ALA A 131 27.55 6.61 -29.09
N ALA A 132 26.96 7.00 -30.22
CA ALA A 132 25.51 6.93 -30.43
C ALA A 132 24.98 5.50 -30.51
N LEU A 133 25.73 4.59 -31.14
CA LEU A 133 25.26 3.22 -31.39
C LEU A 133 25.00 2.43 -30.08
N PRO A 134 25.92 2.39 -29.09
CA PRO A 134 25.64 1.78 -27.80
C PRO A 134 24.44 2.39 -27.08
N LEU A 135 24.24 3.71 -27.20
CA LEU A 135 23.09 4.40 -26.60
C LEU A 135 21.77 3.95 -27.23
N VAL A 136 21.72 3.87 -28.55
CA VAL A 136 20.53 3.40 -29.29
C VAL A 136 20.20 1.94 -28.94
N ILE A 137 21.21 1.07 -28.91
CA ILE A 137 21.04 -0.34 -28.52
C ILE A 137 20.58 -0.44 -27.07
N GLY A 138 21.21 0.31 -26.17
CA GLY A 138 20.89 0.31 -24.74
C GLY A 138 19.48 0.79 -24.46
N ALA A 139 19.02 1.84 -25.14
CA ALA A 139 17.64 2.30 -25.04
C ALA A 139 16.64 1.23 -25.50
N GLN A 140 16.95 0.47 -26.55
CA GLN A 140 16.08 -0.62 -27.01
C GLN A 140 16.02 -1.76 -25.99
N SER A 141 17.17 -2.23 -25.54
CA SER A 141 17.25 -3.33 -24.56
C SER A 141 16.58 -2.94 -23.24
N LEU A 142 16.78 -1.70 -22.78
CA LEU A 142 16.11 -1.18 -21.59
C LEU A 142 14.60 -1.11 -21.78
N LYS A 143 14.10 -0.55 -22.89
CA LYS A 143 12.66 -0.48 -23.16
C LYS A 143 12.01 -1.86 -23.13
N GLN A 144 12.61 -2.83 -23.83
CA GLN A 144 12.08 -4.19 -23.88
C GLN A 144 12.03 -4.82 -22.49
N THR A 145 13.13 -4.66 -21.72
CA THR A 145 13.23 -5.20 -20.36
C THR A 145 12.22 -4.56 -19.41
N LEU A 146 11.98 -3.25 -19.52
CA LEU A 146 10.98 -2.55 -18.71
C LEU A 146 9.55 -3.01 -19.06
N ILE A 147 9.23 -3.20 -20.34
CA ILE A 147 7.92 -3.71 -20.78
C ILE A 147 7.69 -5.13 -20.26
N GLU A 148 8.67 -6.02 -20.40
CA GLU A 148 8.58 -7.40 -19.91
C GLU A 148 8.44 -7.44 -18.39
N PHE A 149 9.22 -6.62 -17.69
CA PHE A 149 9.16 -6.52 -16.24
C PHE A 149 7.81 -5.99 -15.76
N GLN A 150 7.31 -4.91 -16.36
CA GLN A 150 5.99 -4.37 -16.06
C GLN A 150 4.89 -5.41 -16.34
N SER A 151 4.95 -6.09 -17.48
CA SER A 151 3.98 -7.12 -17.85
C SER A 151 4.00 -8.30 -16.86
N ALA A 152 5.18 -8.70 -16.38
CA ALA A 152 5.31 -9.73 -15.36
C ALA A 152 4.70 -9.28 -14.02
N LEU A 153 4.95 -8.04 -13.60
CA LEU A 153 4.36 -7.46 -12.39
C LEU A 153 2.84 -7.36 -12.49
N GLU A 154 2.31 -6.90 -13.62
CA GLU A 154 0.87 -6.81 -13.88
C GLU A 154 0.22 -8.19 -13.95
N TYR A 155 0.88 -9.17 -14.55
CA TYR A 155 0.42 -10.56 -14.55
C TYR A 155 0.32 -11.11 -13.12
N VAL A 156 1.37 -10.95 -12.32
CA VAL A 156 1.37 -11.39 -10.91
C VAL A 156 0.27 -10.65 -10.14
N LYS A 157 0.17 -9.32 -10.29
CA LYS A 157 -0.91 -8.53 -9.69
C LYS A 157 -2.29 -9.05 -10.07
N GLY A 158 -2.54 -9.31 -11.35
CA GLY A 158 -3.82 -9.79 -11.86
C GLY A 158 -4.22 -11.16 -11.30
N ASN A 159 -3.25 -12.06 -11.07
CA ASN A 159 -3.50 -13.35 -10.46
C ASN A 159 -3.79 -13.28 -8.95
N PHE A 160 -3.34 -12.22 -8.28
CA PHE A 160 -3.56 -12.00 -6.84
C PHE A 160 -4.66 -10.97 -6.53
N SER A 161 -5.18 -10.27 -7.55
CA SER A 161 -6.26 -9.30 -7.41
C SER A 161 -7.61 -10.03 -7.35
N ASP A 162 -8.38 -9.79 -6.29
CA ASP A 162 -9.71 -10.39 -6.13
C ASP A 162 -10.64 -10.02 -7.30
N SER A 163 -11.39 -10.99 -7.80
CA SER A 163 -12.33 -10.85 -8.92
C SER A 163 -13.62 -10.09 -8.58
N LEU A 164 -13.75 -9.62 -7.34
CA LEU A 164 -14.94 -8.94 -6.82
C LEU A 164 -14.66 -7.44 -6.75
N GLY A 165 -15.20 -6.68 -7.69
CA GLY A 165 -15.27 -5.23 -7.62
C GLY A 165 -16.39 -4.73 -6.71
N PRO A 166 -16.42 -3.43 -6.37
CA PRO A 166 -17.57 -2.82 -5.70
C PRO A 166 -18.80 -2.82 -6.61
N ASN A 167 -19.98 -3.00 -6.02
CA ASN A 167 -21.25 -2.74 -6.70
C ASN A 167 -21.51 -1.22 -6.83
N ALA A 168 -22.55 -0.83 -7.60
CA ALA A 168 -22.85 0.57 -7.96
C ALA A 168 -23.04 1.56 -6.78
N ASN A 169 -23.21 1.08 -5.55
CA ASN A 169 -23.34 1.88 -4.32
C ASN A 169 -22.39 1.41 -3.20
N GLU A 170 -21.38 0.61 -3.54
CA GLU A 170 -20.42 0.11 -2.57
C GLU A 170 -19.09 0.83 -2.72
N THR A 171 -18.40 1.00 -1.59
CA THR A 171 -17.01 1.45 -1.56
C THR A 171 -16.17 0.43 -0.80
N GLU A 172 -14.91 0.31 -1.17
CA GLU A 172 -13.95 -0.58 -0.51
C GLU A 172 -13.41 0.05 0.77
N LEU A 173 -13.33 -0.75 1.84
CA LEU A 173 -12.47 -0.51 2.99
C LEU A 173 -11.41 -1.62 3.06
N SER A 174 -10.15 -1.22 3.00
CA SER A 174 -8.97 -2.07 3.19
C SER A 174 -8.32 -1.70 4.52
N LEU A 175 -8.21 -2.67 5.44
CA LEU A 175 -7.58 -2.49 6.74
C LEU A 175 -6.51 -3.55 6.94
N THR A 176 -5.31 -3.13 7.31
CA THR A 176 -4.20 -4.00 7.72
C THR A 176 -3.82 -3.71 9.17
N LEU A 177 -3.85 -4.74 10.01
CA LEU A 177 -3.35 -4.74 11.38
C LEU A 177 -2.11 -5.64 11.47
N THR A 178 -1.02 -5.10 11.99
CA THR A 178 0.27 -5.81 12.01
C THR A 178 0.44 -6.79 13.16
N ARG A 179 -0.32 -6.65 14.24
CA ARG A 179 -0.21 -7.49 15.42
C ARG A 179 -1.54 -8.15 15.74
N VAL A 180 -1.70 -9.39 15.31
CA VAL A 180 -2.85 -10.22 15.64
C VAL A 180 -2.32 -11.62 15.88
N ASP A 181 -2.05 -11.93 17.14
CA ASP A 181 -1.16 -13.03 17.50
C ASP A 181 -1.93 -14.33 17.82
N SER A 182 -3.26 -14.25 17.93
CA SER A 182 -4.13 -15.40 18.23
C SER A 182 -5.42 -15.39 17.40
N LEU A 183 -6.04 -16.58 17.28
CA LEU A 183 -7.35 -16.73 16.63
C LEU A 183 -8.44 -15.95 17.38
N GLU A 184 -8.36 -15.92 18.71
CA GLU A 184 -9.29 -15.16 19.55
C GLU A 184 -9.21 -13.66 19.26
N GLU A 185 -7.99 -13.11 19.18
CA GLU A 185 -7.78 -11.72 18.84
C GLU A 185 -8.27 -11.43 17.42
N PHE A 186 -7.97 -12.32 16.47
CA PHE A 186 -8.44 -12.20 15.09
C PHE A 186 -9.97 -12.10 15.00
N ILE A 187 -10.69 -12.99 15.70
CA ILE A 187 -12.15 -12.97 15.76
C ILE A 187 -12.66 -11.69 16.42
N LYS A 188 -12.03 -11.27 17.53
CA LYS A 188 -12.40 -10.03 18.25
C LYS A 188 -12.27 -8.80 17.36
N LYS A 189 -11.19 -8.69 16.59
CA LYS A 189 -10.95 -7.57 15.66
C LYS A 189 -11.97 -7.60 14.51
N LEU A 190 -12.24 -8.76 13.91
CA LEU A 190 -13.28 -8.88 12.87
C LEU A 190 -14.68 -8.51 13.39
N ALA A 191 -15.03 -8.97 14.59
CA ALA A 191 -16.29 -8.63 15.24
C ALA A 191 -16.40 -7.11 15.48
N ALA A 192 -15.32 -6.47 15.92
CA ALA A 192 -15.30 -5.02 16.12
C ALA A 192 -15.54 -4.24 14.81
N ILE A 193 -14.97 -4.68 13.68
CA ILE A 193 -15.23 -4.07 12.35
C ILE A 193 -16.71 -4.20 12.00
N ASN A 194 -17.26 -5.41 12.14
CA ASN A 194 -18.67 -5.65 11.84
C ASN A 194 -19.59 -4.81 12.75
N CYS A 195 -19.27 -4.69 14.04
CA CYS A 195 -20.02 -3.86 14.98
C CYS A 195 -19.95 -2.38 14.61
N ILE A 196 -18.79 -1.84 14.24
CA ILE A 196 -18.66 -0.46 13.79
C ILE A 196 -19.54 -0.21 12.57
N TYR A 197 -19.44 -1.08 11.57
CA TYR A 197 -20.23 -0.94 10.36
C TYR A 197 -21.73 -1.03 10.64
N ALA A 198 -22.17 -2.01 11.44
CA ALA A 198 -23.58 -2.19 11.81
C ALA A 198 -24.13 -0.98 12.59
N GLU A 199 -23.35 -0.41 13.51
CA GLU A 199 -23.75 0.76 14.28
C GLU A 199 -23.90 2.00 13.38
N LEU A 200 -22.96 2.21 12.46
CA LEU A 200 -23.05 3.30 11.48
C LEU A 200 -24.23 3.11 10.52
N CYS A 201 -24.50 1.86 10.11
CA CYS A 201 -25.70 1.51 9.35
C CYS A 201 -26.99 1.91 10.10
N MET A 202 -27.09 1.61 11.40
CA MET A 202 -28.23 2.02 12.22
C MET A 202 -28.37 3.54 12.30
N ILE A 203 -27.27 4.25 12.55
CA ILE A 203 -27.27 5.73 12.66
C ILE A 203 -27.66 6.40 11.33
N LEU A 204 -27.20 5.85 10.20
CA LEU A 204 -27.52 6.36 8.86
C LEU A 204 -28.85 5.84 8.30
N ASN A 205 -29.54 4.95 9.03
CA ASN A 205 -30.73 4.23 8.58
C ASN A 205 -30.53 3.49 7.24
N ILE A 206 -29.38 2.82 7.11
CA ILE A 206 -28.97 2.05 5.93
C ILE A 206 -28.89 0.56 6.32
N SER A 207 -29.56 -0.29 5.56
CA SER A 207 -29.54 -1.75 5.78
C SER A 207 -28.88 -2.43 4.58
N THR A 208 -27.54 -2.40 4.55
CA THR A 208 -26.74 -3.06 3.50
C THR A 208 -25.69 -3.91 4.18
N PRO A 209 -25.63 -5.22 3.92
CA PRO A 209 -24.66 -6.09 4.57
C PRO A 209 -23.25 -5.77 4.12
N LEU A 210 -22.29 -5.96 5.03
CA LEU A 210 -20.88 -5.92 4.69
C LEU A 210 -20.52 -7.17 3.87
N ARG A 211 -19.92 -6.97 2.70
CA ARG A 211 -19.47 -8.06 1.83
C ARG A 211 -17.97 -8.23 1.94
N ILE A 212 -17.54 -9.45 2.23
CA ILE A 212 -16.13 -9.79 2.29
C ILE A 212 -15.60 -9.97 0.87
N SER A 213 -14.56 -9.22 0.52
CA SER A 213 -13.74 -9.49 -0.66
C SER A 213 -12.63 -10.47 -0.30
N LYS A 214 -11.88 -10.14 0.76
CA LYS A 214 -10.70 -10.89 1.17
C LYS A 214 -10.44 -10.75 2.66
N ILE A 215 -10.01 -11.86 3.26
CA ILE A 215 -9.50 -11.90 4.64
C ILE A 215 -8.26 -12.81 4.65
N GLU A 216 -7.16 -12.32 5.20
CA GLU A 216 -5.95 -13.12 5.44
C GLU A 216 -5.61 -13.20 6.94
N SER A 217 -5.11 -14.36 7.37
CA SER A 217 -4.59 -14.61 8.73
C SER A 217 -3.05 -14.54 8.79
N GLY A 218 -2.50 -14.38 10.01
CA GLY A 218 -1.07 -14.14 10.29
C GLY A 218 -0.69 -12.66 10.47
N SER A 219 -1.50 -11.78 9.90
CA SER A 219 -1.66 -10.35 10.16
C SER A 219 -3.07 -10.04 9.67
N LEU A 220 -3.92 -9.36 10.43
CA LEU A 220 -5.30 -9.16 9.95
C LEU A 220 -5.26 -8.19 8.77
N TRP A 221 -5.42 -8.72 7.56
CA TRP A 221 -5.72 -7.95 6.38
C TRP A 221 -7.13 -8.29 5.92
N ILE A 222 -7.94 -7.26 5.77
CA ILE A 222 -9.33 -7.36 5.40
C ILE A 222 -9.61 -6.35 4.29
N ARG A 223 -10.24 -6.82 3.22
CA ARG A 223 -10.86 -6.01 2.17
C ARG A 223 -12.35 -6.33 2.16
N ILE A 224 -13.15 -5.30 2.37
CA ILE A 224 -14.61 -5.39 2.51
C ILE A 224 -15.27 -4.31 1.67
N PHE A 225 -16.46 -4.63 1.19
CA PHE A 225 -17.33 -3.70 0.49
C PHE A 225 -18.58 -3.46 1.32
N GLY A 226 -18.98 -2.21 1.43
CA GLY A 226 -20.22 -1.81 2.10
C GLY A 226 -20.75 -0.52 1.48
N ASP A 227 -21.90 -0.05 1.96
CA ASP A 227 -22.49 1.19 1.47
C ASP A 227 -21.48 2.35 1.53
N THR A 228 -21.37 3.11 0.44
CA THR A 228 -20.39 4.20 0.29
C THR A 228 -20.39 5.18 1.46
N LYS A 229 -21.57 5.62 1.93
CA LYS A 229 -21.65 6.60 3.02
C LYS A 229 -21.19 6.01 4.35
N VAL A 230 -21.55 4.75 4.60
CA VAL A 230 -21.17 4.03 5.82
C VAL A 230 -19.67 3.78 5.84
N ILE A 231 -19.10 3.33 4.72
CA ILE A 231 -17.66 3.06 4.58
C ILE A 231 -16.81 4.33 4.69
N ASP A 232 -17.23 5.43 4.07
CA ASP A 232 -16.54 6.72 4.17
C ASP A 232 -16.49 7.20 5.63
N LEU A 233 -17.62 7.07 6.34
CA LEU A 233 -17.71 7.47 7.73
C LEU A 233 -16.87 6.54 8.64
N ALA A 234 -16.94 5.23 8.42
CA ALA A 234 -16.11 4.24 9.12
C ALA A 234 -14.62 4.53 8.95
N THR A 235 -14.20 4.85 7.71
CA THR A 235 -12.82 5.22 7.38
C THR A 235 -12.39 6.46 8.17
N LYS A 236 -13.18 7.53 8.17
CA LYS A 236 -12.90 8.75 8.96
C LYS A 236 -12.78 8.48 10.46
N PHE A 237 -13.57 7.56 11.01
CA PHE A 237 -13.48 7.15 12.42
C PHE A 237 -12.21 6.36 12.71
N LEU A 238 -11.90 5.36 11.89
CA LEU A 238 -10.69 4.55 12.02
C LEU A 238 -9.44 5.42 11.92
N GLU A 239 -9.35 6.30 10.92
CA GLU A 239 -8.20 7.21 10.77
C GLU A 239 -8.06 8.20 11.94
N GLY A 240 -9.19 8.70 12.45
CA GLY A 240 -9.20 9.64 13.58
C GLY A 240 -8.72 8.97 14.86
N ALA A 241 -9.23 7.77 15.12
CA ALA A 241 -8.86 6.99 16.30
C ALA A 241 -7.40 6.48 16.20
N ALA A 242 -6.93 6.06 15.02
CA ALA A 242 -5.53 5.70 14.80
C ALA A 242 -4.60 6.89 15.08
N ARG A 243 -4.91 8.08 14.53
CA ARG A 243 -4.14 9.31 14.83
C ARG A 243 -4.12 9.64 16.32
N TYR A 244 -5.28 9.59 16.98
CA TYR A 244 -5.38 9.87 18.40
C TYR A 244 -4.53 8.90 19.22
N PHE A 245 -4.65 7.60 18.99
CA PHE A 245 -3.92 6.59 19.75
C PHE A 245 -2.41 6.71 19.55
N HIS A 246 -1.97 6.94 18.31
CA HIS A 246 -0.55 7.05 17.97
C HIS A 246 0.09 8.34 18.51
N ASN A 247 -0.64 9.47 18.49
CA ASN A 247 -0.15 10.73 19.05
C ASN A 247 -0.08 10.72 20.59
N ASN A 248 -0.90 9.90 21.24
CA ASN A 248 -0.97 9.80 22.70
C ASN A 248 -0.23 8.56 23.24
N TYR A 249 0.60 7.90 22.42
CA TYR A 249 1.45 6.79 22.85
C TYR A 249 2.70 7.33 23.57
N THR A 250 2.71 7.30 24.90
CA THR A 250 3.87 7.76 25.70
C THR A 250 4.81 6.61 26.07
N THR A 251 6.09 6.95 26.28
CA THR A 251 7.23 6.05 26.55
C THR A 251 7.08 5.19 27.81
N GLU A 252 6.10 5.49 28.68
CA GLU A 252 5.80 4.72 29.90
C GLU A 252 4.81 3.55 29.67
N GLY A 253 4.39 3.28 28.43
CA GLY A 253 3.58 2.11 28.08
C GLY A 253 2.15 2.14 28.63
N LYS A 254 1.73 3.23 29.29
CA LYS A 254 0.35 3.50 29.66
C LYS A 254 -0.24 4.51 28.69
N ILE A 255 -0.73 4.02 27.57
CA ILE A 255 -1.83 4.74 26.93
C ILE A 255 -2.99 4.64 27.92
N SER A 256 -3.47 5.79 28.39
CA SER A 256 -4.87 5.89 28.76
C SER A 256 -5.65 5.44 27.51
N ALA A 257 -6.11 4.18 27.48
CA ALA A 257 -7.05 3.68 26.47
C ALA A 257 -7.99 4.81 26.08
N ILE A 258 -8.30 5.03 24.78
CA ILE A 258 -9.14 6.17 24.33
C ILE A 258 -10.22 6.32 25.38
N PRO A 259 -10.21 7.40 26.18
CA PRO A 259 -10.78 7.35 27.51
C PRO A 259 -12.13 6.66 27.43
N HIS A 260 -12.30 5.52 28.13
CA HIS A 260 -13.63 4.87 28.19
C HIS A 260 -14.70 5.88 28.66
N ARG A 261 -14.23 6.98 29.25
CA ARG A 261 -14.88 8.27 29.41
C ARG A 261 -14.08 9.34 28.69
N ILE A 262 -14.30 9.54 27.40
CA ILE A 262 -14.07 10.85 26.81
C ILE A 262 -14.90 11.81 27.66
N ASP A 263 -14.36 12.97 28.06
CA ASP A 263 -15.18 14.07 28.55
C ASP A 263 -16.33 14.29 27.56
N SER A 264 -17.50 13.75 27.92
CA SER A 264 -18.43 13.14 26.96
C SER A 264 -18.94 14.12 25.92
N MET A 265 -18.90 15.42 26.23
CA MET A 265 -19.45 16.46 25.38
C MET A 265 -18.59 16.76 24.14
N ASN A 266 -17.26 16.80 24.26
CA ASN A 266 -16.41 17.23 23.13
C ASN A 266 -16.33 16.19 22.03
N SER A 267 -16.25 14.90 22.34
CA SER A 267 -16.31 13.89 21.28
C SER A 267 -17.71 13.57 20.80
N ILE A 268 -18.75 13.82 21.60
CA ILE A 268 -20.13 13.82 21.08
C ILE A 268 -20.30 14.99 20.08
N LEU A 269 -19.67 16.15 20.32
CA LEU A 269 -19.66 17.27 19.38
C LEU A 269 -18.87 16.93 18.11
N ASP A 270 -17.66 16.36 18.22
CA ASP A 270 -16.90 15.91 17.03
C ASP A 270 -17.62 14.81 16.26
N PHE A 271 -18.26 13.87 16.97
CA PHE A 271 -19.09 12.82 16.39
C PHE A 271 -20.29 13.42 15.65
N SER A 272 -21.01 14.36 16.28
CA SER A 272 -22.13 15.09 15.70
C SER A 272 -21.70 15.90 14.48
N ASN A 273 -20.53 16.55 14.50
CA ASN A 273 -20.01 17.31 13.37
C ASN A 273 -19.71 16.38 12.18
N LYS A 274 -19.06 15.24 12.38
CA LYS A 274 -18.82 14.24 11.33
C LYS A 274 -20.10 13.64 10.75
N LEU A 275 -21.14 13.49 11.58
CA LEU A 275 -22.47 13.07 11.14
C LEU A 275 -23.15 14.16 10.30
N LYS A 276 -23.08 15.44 10.70
CA LYS A 276 -23.57 16.58 9.89
C LYS A 276 -22.91 16.62 8.53
N GLU A 277 -21.57 16.49 8.49
CA GLU A 277 -20.80 16.44 7.24
C GLU A 277 -21.23 15.29 6.32
N SER A 278 -21.75 14.21 6.89
CA SER A 278 -22.24 13.04 6.15
C SER A 278 -23.73 13.14 5.79
N GLY A 279 -24.36 14.30 6.02
CA GLY A 279 -25.75 14.59 5.69
C GLY A 279 -26.78 14.10 6.71
N VAL A 280 -26.35 13.76 7.93
CA VAL A 280 -27.25 13.31 9.01
C VAL A 280 -27.77 14.52 9.77
N ASP A 281 -29.09 14.56 10.01
CA ASP A 281 -29.69 15.55 10.89
C ASP A 281 -29.39 15.18 12.35
N VAL A 282 -28.71 16.08 13.05
CA VAL A 282 -28.22 15.91 14.43
C VAL A 282 -28.79 16.99 15.36
N THR A 283 -29.85 17.68 14.92
CA THR A 283 -30.50 18.76 15.68
C THR A 283 -31.06 18.31 17.02
N ASN A 284 -31.45 17.03 17.13
CA ASN A 284 -31.75 16.38 18.40
C ASN A 284 -30.69 15.31 18.67
N LEU A 285 -29.79 15.59 19.61
CA LEU A 285 -28.88 14.61 20.20
C LEU A 285 -29.71 13.58 20.98
N ASN A 286 -30.30 12.63 20.26
CA ASN A 286 -31.10 11.56 20.86
C ASN A 286 -30.20 10.62 21.67
N ASP A 287 -30.73 10.04 22.75
CA ASP A 287 -30.05 9.04 23.59
C ASP A 287 -29.45 7.87 22.78
N GLU A 288 -30.05 7.55 21.64
CA GLU A 288 -29.57 6.52 20.70
C GLU A 288 -28.22 6.89 20.08
N LEU A 289 -28.01 8.17 19.77
CA LEU A 289 -26.76 8.66 19.16
C LEU A 289 -25.61 8.64 20.17
N ILE A 290 -25.91 8.90 21.45
CA ILE A 290 -24.96 8.78 22.56
C ILE A 290 -24.57 7.31 22.76
N LYS A 291 -25.56 6.40 22.78
CA LYS A 291 -25.30 4.96 22.88
C LYS A 291 -24.43 4.47 21.72
N GLY A 292 -24.76 4.88 20.49
CA GLY A 292 -23.98 4.53 19.30
C GLY A 292 -22.54 5.05 19.37
N ALA A 293 -22.33 6.28 19.81
CA ALA A 293 -21.00 6.85 20.01
C ALA A 293 -20.15 6.02 21.01
N VAL A 294 -20.75 5.56 22.11
CA VAL A 294 -20.08 4.70 23.11
C VAL A 294 -19.71 3.33 22.51
N VAL A 295 -20.64 2.71 21.77
CA VAL A 295 -20.40 1.43 21.09
C VAL A 295 -19.26 1.56 20.06
N LEU A 296 -19.26 2.63 19.27
CA LEU A 296 -18.21 2.91 18.30
C LEU A 296 -16.86 3.11 18.99
N ALA A 297 -16.79 3.93 20.05
CA ALA A 297 -15.56 4.17 20.79
C ALA A 297 -14.99 2.87 21.38
N LYS A 298 -15.84 1.99 21.92
CA LYS A 298 -15.43 0.68 22.44
C LYS A 298 -14.82 -0.20 21.35
N ASN A 299 -15.46 -0.28 20.18
CA ASN A 299 -14.99 -1.13 19.09
C ASN A 299 -13.76 -0.56 18.36
N LEU A 300 -13.65 0.77 18.23
CA LEU A 300 -12.46 1.43 17.72
C LEU A 300 -11.25 1.17 18.63
N ASN A 301 -11.45 1.28 19.96
CA ASN A 301 -10.44 0.87 20.93
C ASN A 301 -10.04 -0.59 20.71
N ALA A 302 -11.01 -1.50 20.66
CA ALA A 302 -10.73 -2.92 20.45
C ALA A 302 -9.93 -3.19 19.17
N LEU A 303 -10.11 -2.38 18.10
CA LEU A 303 -9.34 -2.50 16.87
C LEU A 303 -7.91 -1.97 16.97
N ILE A 304 -7.73 -0.80 17.56
CA ILE A 304 -6.47 -0.05 17.53
C ILE A 304 -5.53 -0.44 18.67
N GLU A 305 -6.07 -0.99 19.77
CA GLU A 305 -5.28 -1.41 20.91
C GLU A 305 -4.18 -2.41 20.48
N GLN A 306 -2.98 -2.19 21.00
CA GLN A 306 -1.76 -2.98 20.76
C GLN A 306 -1.32 -3.05 19.29
N GLN A 307 -1.79 -2.14 18.43
CA GLN A 307 -1.34 -2.09 17.04
C GLN A 307 -0.16 -1.10 16.89
N PRO A 308 1.08 -1.59 16.68
CA PRO A 308 2.23 -0.71 16.43
C PRO A 308 2.13 -0.02 15.07
N LEU A 309 1.53 -0.70 14.09
CA LEU A 309 1.35 -0.24 12.73
C LEU A 309 -0.03 -0.67 12.24
N MET A 310 -0.75 0.28 11.68
CA MET A 310 -2.04 0.08 11.03
C MET A 310 -2.02 0.73 9.66
N GLU A 311 -2.69 0.13 8.69
CA GLU A 311 -2.89 0.72 7.37
C GLU A 311 -4.39 0.73 7.04
N ILE A 312 -4.91 1.89 6.63
CA ILE A 312 -6.30 2.08 6.23
C ILE A 312 -6.30 2.63 4.81
N ASN A 313 -6.89 1.91 3.86
CA ASN A 313 -6.95 2.28 2.44
C ASN A 313 -5.59 2.71 1.85
N GLY A 314 -4.52 1.99 2.19
CA GLY A 314 -3.15 2.28 1.72
C GLY A 314 -2.41 3.35 2.54
N LYS A 315 -3.06 4.03 3.48
CA LYS A 315 -2.45 5.05 4.33
C LYS A 315 -1.95 4.45 5.63
N GLU A 316 -0.66 4.64 5.89
CA GLU A 316 0.04 4.10 7.05
C GLU A 316 -0.12 5.00 8.30
N PHE A 317 -0.36 4.35 9.44
CA PHE A 317 -0.38 4.95 10.78
C PHE A 317 0.56 4.14 11.66
N SER A 318 1.68 4.73 12.09
CA SER A 318 2.75 4.05 12.84
C SER A 318 3.05 4.77 14.15
N ILE A 319 3.36 4.02 15.20
CA ILE A 319 3.90 4.54 16.46
C ILE A 319 5.41 4.59 16.25
N GLY A 320 6.07 5.75 16.37
CA GLY A 320 7.47 5.94 15.97
C GLY A 320 8.48 4.90 16.50
N GLY A 321 9.64 4.76 15.84
CA GLY A 321 10.54 3.59 15.90
C GLY A 321 10.91 3.02 17.28
N ASP A 322 11.13 3.88 18.28
CA ASP A 322 11.47 3.43 19.64
C ASP A 322 10.27 2.78 20.36
N ALA A 323 9.08 3.34 20.19
CA ALA A 323 7.84 2.83 20.76
C ALA A 323 7.28 1.63 19.98
N GLN A 324 7.50 1.57 18.67
CA GLN A 324 7.24 0.39 17.84
C GLN A 324 8.01 -0.83 18.36
N SER A 325 9.30 -0.64 18.64
CA SER A 325 10.19 -1.68 19.14
C SER A 325 9.82 -2.16 20.53
N ALA A 326 9.31 -1.27 21.39
CA ALA A 326 8.84 -1.61 22.73
C ALA A 326 7.54 -2.45 22.68
N LEU A 327 6.59 -2.10 21.82
CA LEU A 327 5.34 -2.85 21.62
C LEU A 327 5.57 -4.25 21.09
N LEU A 328 6.42 -4.39 20.07
CA LEU A 328 6.75 -5.67 19.46
C LEU A 328 7.42 -6.65 20.45
N LYS A 329 8.04 -6.13 21.53
CA LYS A 329 8.71 -6.92 22.57
C LYS A 329 7.83 -7.23 23.78
N GLN A 330 6.67 -6.58 23.94
CA GLN A 330 5.79 -6.85 25.08
C GLN A 330 5.05 -8.18 24.89
N PRO A 331 5.17 -9.16 25.81
CA PRO A 331 4.33 -10.35 25.78
C PRO A 331 2.87 -9.97 26.06
N VAL A 332 1.93 -10.51 25.28
CA VAL A 332 0.49 -10.40 25.58
C VAL A 332 0.23 -11.22 26.83
N ILE A 333 0.19 -10.58 28.00
CA ILE A 333 -0.18 -11.26 29.24
C ILE A 333 -1.71 -11.36 29.24
N PRO A 334 -2.30 -12.57 29.26
CA PRO A 334 -3.73 -12.74 29.41
C PRO A 334 -4.16 -12.11 30.74
N ARG A 335 -5.03 -11.10 30.70
CA ARG A 335 -5.65 -10.58 31.92
C ARG A 335 -6.72 -11.58 32.34
N LEU A 336 -6.48 -12.29 33.43
CA LEU A 336 -7.51 -13.06 34.14
C LEU A 336 -8.56 -12.07 34.64
N GLU A 337 -9.71 -12.02 33.99
CA GLU A 337 -10.89 -11.33 34.54
C GLU A 337 -11.37 -12.12 35.77
N ASN A 338 -11.59 -11.39 36.88
CA ASN A 338 -12.11 -11.88 38.15
C ASN A 338 -13.34 -12.76 37.97
N SER A 339 -13.16 -14.07 38.06
CA SER A 339 -14.21 -14.98 38.52
C SER A 339 -13.93 -15.25 39.99
N LEU A 340 -14.83 -14.77 40.86
CA LEU A 340 -15.19 -15.24 42.21
C LEU A 340 -15.76 -14.06 43.01
N ALA A 341 -16.97 -13.67 42.63
CA ALA A 341 -17.93 -13.05 43.55
C ALA A 341 -19.20 -13.89 43.47
N THR A 342 -19.14 -15.08 44.07
CA THR A 342 -20.32 -15.84 44.49
C THR A 342 -20.11 -16.18 45.95
N ASP A 343 -20.50 -15.24 46.82
CA ASP A 343 -20.86 -15.56 48.19
C ASP A 343 -22.16 -16.39 48.14
N GLU A 344 -22.02 -17.70 48.24
CA GLU A 344 -23.10 -18.56 48.74
C GLU A 344 -22.99 -18.72 50.26
N PRO A 345 -24.11 -18.87 50.98
CA PRO A 345 -24.17 -18.71 52.43
C PRO A 345 -23.65 -19.95 53.17
N GLN A 346 -22.93 -19.74 54.28
CA GLN A 346 -22.52 -20.80 55.19
C GLN A 346 -23.73 -21.58 55.77
N PRO A 347 -23.66 -22.92 55.87
CA PRO A 347 -24.63 -23.68 56.64
C PRO A 347 -24.31 -23.62 58.14
N SER A 348 -25.38 -23.45 58.90
CA SER A 348 -25.47 -23.39 60.35
C SER A 348 -24.88 -24.62 61.05
N ALA A 349 -23.98 -24.39 62.00
CA ALA A 349 -23.55 -25.40 62.97
C ALA A 349 -24.70 -25.67 63.97
N HIS A 350 -25.35 -26.83 63.82
CA HIS A 350 -26.16 -27.40 64.89
C HIS A 350 -25.24 -28.02 65.95
N GLN A 351 -25.33 -27.48 67.16
CA GLN A 351 -25.02 -28.19 68.39
C GLN A 351 -25.99 -29.37 68.51
N ASP A 352 -25.48 -30.53 68.89
CA ASP A 352 -26.19 -31.42 69.79
C ASP A 352 -25.20 -32.23 70.64
N GLU A 353 -25.45 -32.15 71.94
CA GLU A 353 -24.83 -32.86 73.03
C GLU A 353 -25.16 -34.36 73.00
N ASN A 354 -24.22 -35.18 73.48
CA ASN A 354 -24.38 -36.38 74.33
C ASN A 354 -23.06 -37.18 74.22
N GLY A 355 -22.33 -37.56 75.26
CA GLY A 355 -22.73 -37.95 76.61
C GLY A 355 -22.41 -39.44 76.80
N ALA A 356 -21.51 -39.75 77.75
CA ALA A 356 -21.02 -41.07 78.22
C ALA A 356 -20.02 -41.80 77.30
N ALA A 357 -18.93 -42.41 77.77
CA ALA A 357 -18.51 -42.82 79.11
C ALA A 357 -16.98 -42.66 79.28
#